data_AF-A0A952VFT3-F1
#
_entry.id   AF-A0A952VFT3-F1
#
_cell.length_a   1.000
_cell.length_b   1.000
_cell.length_c   1.000
_cell.angle_alpha   90.00
_cell.angle_beta   90.00
_cell.angle_gamma   90.00
#
_symmetry.space_group_name_H-M   'P 1'
#
loop_
_entity.id
_entity.type
_entity.pdbx_description
1 polymer ?
#
loop_
_entity_poly.entity_id
_entity_poly.type
_entity_poly.pdbx_seq_one_letter_code
_entity_poly.pdbx_strand_id
1 'polypeptide(L)'
;QSPTGPLGMFQFTKATGELHGLKTVSGASPSNPDERCEPEPAARAAASYMKALVARYGTGPASVPLAIGSYNSGEGGLSSNLEKALSSGSGLPRDFWTLISKGELLSKQFQAENFKYVPKFFAAAIIGENPQDFGLDLKPLSTYTR
;
A
#
# COMPACT_ATOMS: atom_id res chain seq x y z
N GLN A 1 -6.72 -18.31 11.49
CA GLN A 1 -5.75 -17.59 10.63
C GLN A 1 -5.38 -18.51 9.49
N SER A 2 -5.36 -18.04 8.24
CA SER A 2 -5.07 -18.93 7.10
C SER A 2 -3.59 -19.35 7.15
N PRO A 3 -3.27 -20.61 6.81
CA PRO A 3 -1.94 -21.19 7.03
C PRO A 3 -0.83 -20.63 6.11
N THR A 4 -1.13 -19.70 5.19
CA THR A 4 -0.16 -19.06 4.28
C THR A 4 -0.57 -17.61 3.92
N GLY A 5 -0.92 -16.80 4.93
CA GLY A 5 -1.25 -15.38 4.76
C GLY A 5 -0.04 -14.50 4.35
N PRO A 6 -0.23 -13.16 4.31
CA PRO A 6 0.85 -12.22 4.08
C PRO A 6 1.98 -12.36 5.12
N LEU A 7 3.24 -12.32 4.69
CA LEU A 7 4.41 -12.53 5.57
C LEU A 7 5.37 -11.32 5.57
N GLY A 8 6.12 -11.21 6.67
CA GLY A 8 7.17 -10.22 6.87
C GLY A 8 6.69 -8.79 7.06
N MET A 9 7.64 -7.86 7.18
CA MET A 9 7.35 -6.43 7.47
C MET A 9 6.49 -5.77 6.39
N PHE A 10 6.65 -6.19 5.14
CA PHE A 10 5.94 -5.65 3.99
C PHE A 10 4.64 -6.39 3.66
N GLN A 11 4.31 -7.42 4.45
CA GLN A 11 3.07 -8.21 4.35
C GLN A 11 2.83 -8.69 2.91
N PHE A 12 3.81 -9.38 2.34
CA PHE A 12 3.67 -9.93 1.00
C PHE A 12 2.89 -11.25 1.00
N THR A 13 1.88 -11.34 0.12
CA THR A 13 1.37 -12.65 -0.30
C THR A 13 2.46 -13.39 -1.07
N LYS A 14 2.35 -14.72 -1.17
CA LYS A 14 3.28 -15.54 -1.96
C LYS A 14 3.35 -15.03 -3.41
N ALA A 15 2.20 -14.91 -4.07
CA ALA A 15 2.10 -14.52 -5.48
C ALA A 15 2.67 -13.11 -5.74
N THR A 16 2.35 -12.14 -4.88
CA THR A 16 2.88 -10.77 -5.02
C THR A 16 4.39 -10.73 -4.79
N GLY A 17 4.89 -11.48 -3.80
CA GLY A 17 6.32 -11.57 -3.53
C GLY A 17 7.09 -12.13 -4.72
N GLU A 18 6.63 -13.25 -5.29
CA GLU A 18 7.25 -13.88 -6.47
C GLU A 18 7.23 -12.94 -7.70
N LEU A 19 6.12 -12.24 -7.93
CA LEU A 19 5.99 -11.26 -9.01
C LEU A 19 7.03 -10.13 -8.91
N HIS A 20 7.43 -9.78 -7.68
CA HIS A 20 8.42 -8.75 -7.39
C HIS A 20 9.80 -9.31 -7.02
N GLY A 21 10.08 -10.55 -7.42
CA GLY A 21 11.43 -11.13 -7.41
C GLY A 21 11.84 -11.78 -6.09
N LEU A 22 10.92 -11.98 -5.14
CA LEU A 22 11.20 -12.76 -3.93
C LEU A 22 11.16 -14.25 -4.22
N LYS A 23 12.13 -14.99 -3.69
CA LYS A 23 12.10 -16.44 -3.64
C LYS A 23 11.26 -16.88 -2.45
N THR A 24 10.13 -17.51 -2.74
CA THR A 24 9.23 -18.02 -1.71
C THR A 24 9.26 -19.55 -1.66
N VAL A 25 8.90 -20.12 -0.51
CA VAL A 25 8.75 -21.57 -0.36
C VAL A 25 7.36 -21.93 0.11
N SER A 26 6.88 -23.10 -0.31
CA SER A 26 5.61 -23.64 0.14
C SER A 26 5.65 -23.92 1.64
N GLY A 27 4.61 -23.50 2.37
CA GLY A 27 4.53 -23.67 3.82
C GLY A 27 5.38 -22.69 4.63
N ALA A 28 5.92 -21.64 4.00
CA ALA A 28 6.60 -20.58 4.73
C ALA A 28 5.68 -19.93 5.77
N SER A 29 6.23 -19.62 6.93
CA SER A 29 5.55 -19.03 8.09
C SER A 29 6.53 -18.15 8.87
N PRO A 30 6.10 -17.39 9.88
CA PRO A 30 7.03 -16.66 10.74
C PRO A 30 8.08 -17.55 11.43
N SER A 31 7.77 -18.82 11.70
CA SER A 31 8.72 -19.79 12.29
C SER A 31 9.51 -20.59 11.26
N ASN A 32 9.16 -20.48 9.97
CA ASN A 32 9.86 -21.08 8.84
C ASN A 32 9.90 -20.05 7.69
N PRO A 33 10.74 -19.00 7.81
CA PRO A 33 10.68 -17.84 6.93
C PRO A 33 11.20 -18.12 5.51
N ASP A 34 10.74 -17.31 4.56
CA ASP A 34 11.32 -17.17 3.22
C ASP A 34 11.72 -15.70 2.98
N GLU A 35 12.13 -15.33 1.76
CA GLU A 35 12.61 -13.97 1.47
C GLU A 35 11.58 -12.85 1.74
N ARG A 36 10.29 -13.16 1.95
CA ARG A 36 9.30 -12.16 2.40
C ARG A 36 9.57 -11.67 3.81
N CYS A 37 10.22 -12.47 4.65
CA CYS A 37 10.58 -12.12 6.03
C CYS A 37 11.95 -11.43 6.12
N GLU A 38 12.77 -11.50 5.07
CA GLU A 38 14.10 -10.90 5.03
C GLU A 38 14.01 -9.39 4.72
N PRO A 39 14.56 -8.49 5.55
CA PRO A 39 14.40 -7.05 5.41
C PRO A 39 14.80 -6.50 4.03
N GLU A 40 16.02 -6.77 3.58
CA GLU A 40 16.55 -6.17 2.34
C GLU A 40 15.87 -6.69 1.07
N PRO A 41 15.69 -8.02 0.87
CA PRO A 41 14.93 -8.53 -0.27
C PRO A 41 13.49 -7.99 -0.29
N ALA A 42 12.80 -8.05 0.86
CA ALA A 42 11.42 -7.59 0.95
C ALA A 42 11.29 -6.08 0.70
N ALA A 43 12.24 -5.27 1.18
CA ALA A 43 12.26 -3.83 0.90
C ALA A 43 12.44 -3.52 -0.60
N ARG A 44 13.32 -4.25 -1.30
CA ARG A 44 13.48 -4.11 -2.76
C ARG A 44 12.21 -4.52 -3.51
N ALA A 45 11.57 -5.62 -3.10
CA ALA A 45 10.30 -6.05 -3.67
C ALA A 45 9.18 -5.02 -3.42
N ALA A 46 9.12 -4.43 -2.22
CA ALA A 46 8.15 -3.39 -1.89
C ALA A 46 8.34 -2.13 -2.72
N ALA A 47 9.58 -1.68 -2.91
CA ALA A 47 9.90 -0.57 -3.80
C ALA A 47 9.51 -0.88 -5.26
N SER A 48 9.81 -2.09 -5.75
CA SER A 48 9.39 -2.54 -7.07
C SER A 48 7.86 -2.55 -7.21
N TYR A 49 7.16 -3.01 -6.18
CA TYR A 49 5.71 -3.11 -6.21
C TYR A 49 5.07 -1.72 -6.20
N MET A 50 5.49 -0.84 -5.28
CA MET A 50 5.00 0.53 -5.22
C MET A 50 5.24 1.28 -6.54
N LYS A 51 6.40 1.11 -7.18
CA LYS A 51 6.69 1.69 -8.49
C LYS A 51 5.71 1.21 -9.57
N ALA A 52 5.40 -0.09 -9.60
CA ALA A 52 4.43 -0.65 -10.54
C ALA A 52 3.01 -0.11 -10.31
N LEU A 53 2.60 0.01 -9.04
CA LEU A 53 1.30 0.56 -8.67
C LEU A 53 1.16 2.04 -9.05
N VAL A 54 2.18 2.86 -8.76
CA VAL A 54 2.20 4.27 -9.19
C VAL A 54 2.03 4.35 -10.71
N ALA A 55 2.82 3.58 -11.48
CA ALA A 55 2.72 3.56 -12.94
C ALA A 55 1.32 3.16 -13.45
N ARG A 56 0.66 2.21 -12.78
CA ARG A 56 -0.73 1.77 -13.10
C ARG A 56 -1.75 2.88 -12.94
N TYR A 57 -1.58 3.77 -11.95
CA TYR A 57 -2.52 4.86 -11.68
C TYR A 57 -2.14 6.19 -12.33
N GLY A 58 -0.91 6.32 -12.84
CA GLY A 58 -0.44 7.46 -13.64
C GLY A 58 0.85 8.08 -13.09
N THR A 59 1.34 9.13 -13.74
CA THR A 59 2.63 9.78 -13.40
C THR A 59 2.49 11.02 -12.52
N GLY A 60 1.26 11.48 -12.25
CA GLY A 60 1.00 12.67 -11.43
C GLY A 60 0.86 12.37 -9.94
N PRO A 61 0.90 13.38 -9.06
CA PRO A 61 0.84 13.20 -7.59
C PRO A 61 -0.38 12.41 -7.09
N ALA A 62 -1.50 12.48 -7.81
CA ALA A 62 -2.72 11.75 -7.49
C ALA A 62 -2.59 10.21 -7.60
N SER A 63 -1.55 9.71 -8.29
CA SER A 63 -1.32 8.27 -8.40
C SER A 63 -0.74 7.65 -7.14
N VAL A 64 -0.05 8.42 -6.30
CA VAL A 64 0.58 7.91 -5.06
C VAL A 64 -0.47 7.45 -4.04
N PRO A 65 -1.51 8.24 -3.69
CA PRO A 65 -2.57 7.76 -2.81
C PRO A 65 -3.30 6.52 -3.34
N LEU A 66 -3.54 6.44 -4.65
CA LEU A 66 -4.14 5.28 -5.29
C LEU A 66 -3.22 4.05 -5.20
N ALA A 67 -1.92 4.23 -5.42
CA ALA A 67 -0.94 3.16 -5.28
C ALA A 67 -0.88 2.62 -3.85
N ILE A 68 -0.85 3.50 -2.84
CA ILE A 68 -0.86 3.09 -1.43
C ILE A 68 -2.12 2.31 -1.08
N GLY A 69 -3.31 2.78 -1.53
CA GLY A 69 -4.55 2.03 -1.34
C GLY A 69 -4.50 0.66 -2.03
N SER A 70 -4.02 0.62 -3.27
CA SER A 70 -3.90 -0.63 -4.03
C SER A 70 -2.93 -1.61 -3.39
N TYR A 71 -1.87 -1.13 -2.74
CA TYR A 71 -0.93 -1.97 -2.00
C TYR A 71 -1.65 -2.71 -0.86
N ASN A 72 -2.58 -2.04 -0.19
CA ASN A 72 -3.36 -2.62 0.91
C ASN A 72 -4.47 -3.56 0.43
N SER A 73 -5.30 -3.13 -0.53
CA SER A 73 -6.49 -3.88 -0.97
C SER A 73 -6.24 -4.88 -2.10
N GLY A 74 -5.05 -4.84 -2.69
CA GLY A 74 -4.78 -5.45 -3.99
C GLY A 74 -5.30 -4.63 -5.17
N GLU A 75 -4.65 -4.82 -6.32
CA GLU A 75 -4.83 -4.06 -7.56
C GLU A 75 -6.23 -4.15 -8.18
N GLY A 76 -6.80 -5.36 -8.22
CA GLY A 76 -8.12 -5.59 -8.79
C GLY A 76 -9.24 -4.91 -7.97
N GLY A 77 -9.14 -5.02 -6.64
CA GLY A 77 -10.12 -4.42 -5.73
C GLY A 77 -10.17 -2.91 -5.85
N LEU A 78 -9.02 -2.24 -5.79
CA LEU A 78 -8.98 -0.78 -5.92
C LEU A 78 -9.42 -0.31 -7.31
N SER A 79 -8.95 -0.97 -8.38
CA SER A 79 -9.31 -0.58 -9.76
C SER A 79 -10.82 -0.68 -10.01
N SER A 80 -11.44 -1.78 -9.58
CA SER A 80 -12.90 -1.96 -9.73
C SER A 80 -13.70 -0.93 -8.94
N ASN A 81 -13.26 -0.59 -7.71
CA ASN A 81 -13.93 0.43 -6.91
C ASN A 81 -13.75 1.84 -7.51
N LEU A 82 -12.60 2.13 -8.09
CA LEU A 82 -12.34 3.40 -8.76
C LEU A 82 -13.21 3.56 -10.00
N GLU A 83 -13.32 2.51 -10.82
CA GLU A 83 -14.23 2.48 -11.95
C GLU A 83 -15.68 2.72 -11.53
N LYS A 84 -16.17 2.03 -10.48
CA LYS A 84 -17.52 2.24 -9.93
C LYS A 84 -17.74 3.68 -9.46
N ALA A 85 -16.78 4.27 -8.75
CA ALA A 85 -16.88 5.67 -8.30
C ALA A 85 -16.98 6.65 -9.48
N LEU A 86 -16.19 6.43 -10.53
CA LEU A 86 -16.14 7.28 -11.72
C LEU A 86 -17.32 7.07 -12.69
N SER A 87 -17.92 5.88 -12.70
CA SER A 87 -19.06 5.52 -13.55
C SER A 87 -20.32 6.35 -13.29
N SER A 88 -20.36 7.06 -12.16
CA SER A 88 -21.47 7.94 -11.76
C SER A 88 -21.63 9.21 -12.61
N GLY A 89 -20.89 9.36 -13.72
CA GLY A 89 -21.01 10.50 -14.64
C GLY A 89 -20.61 11.84 -13.99
N SER A 90 -19.85 11.78 -12.90
CA SER A 90 -19.74 12.87 -11.94
C SER A 90 -18.67 13.92 -12.27
N GLY A 91 -17.95 13.78 -13.40
CA GLY A 91 -16.84 14.68 -13.77
C GLY A 91 -15.70 14.70 -12.74
N LEU A 92 -15.68 13.73 -11.83
CA LEU A 92 -14.73 13.69 -10.73
C LEU A 92 -13.33 13.28 -11.19
N PRO A 93 -12.28 13.80 -10.55
CA PRO A 93 -10.91 13.42 -10.85
C PRO A 93 -10.67 11.94 -10.54
N ARG A 94 -9.77 11.30 -11.30
CA ARG A 94 -9.28 9.95 -11.01
C ARG A 94 -8.24 10.01 -9.89
N ASP A 95 -8.69 10.13 -8.66
CA ASP A 95 -7.86 10.16 -7.46
C ASP A 95 -8.48 9.37 -6.29
N PHE A 96 -7.72 9.23 -5.20
CA PHE A 96 -8.17 8.51 -4.01
C PHE A 96 -9.30 9.23 -3.27
N TRP A 97 -9.40 10.56 -3.38
CA TRP A 97 -10.43 11.33 -2.68
C TRP A 97 -11.81 11.17 -3.34
N THR A 98 -11.85 10.90 -4.64
CA THR A 98 -13.05 10.43 -5.34
C THR A 98 -13.57 9.12 -4.78
N LEU A 99 -12.69 8.17 -4.41
CA LEU A 99 -13.13 6.93 -3.74
C LEU A 99 -13.78 7.24 -2.38
N ILE A 100 -13.20 8.16 -1.61
CA ILE A 100 -13.76 8.55 -0.30
C ILE A 100 -15.11 9.24 -0.46
N SER A 101 -15.21 10.22 -1.36
CA SER A 101 -16.45 10.98 -1.56
C SER A 101 -17.60 10.11 -2.09
N LYS A 102 -17.28 9.02 -2.80
CA LYS A 102 -18.23 8.02 -3.30
C LYS A 102 -18.33 6.77 -2.45
N GLY A 103 -17.89 6.83 -1.18
CA GLY A 103 -17.84 5.68 -0.29
C GLY A 103 -19.16 4.94 -0.14
N GLU A 104 -20.31 5.62 -0.24
CA GLU A 104 -21.65 5.00 -0.24
C GLU A 104 -21.88 3.97 -1.36
N LEU A 105 -21.16 4.08 -2.49
CA LEU A 105 -21.20 3.15 -3.62
C LEU A 105 -20.26 1.96 -3.45
N LEU A 106 -19.39 1.98 -2.44
CA LEU A 106 -18.31 1.01 -2.24
C LEU A 106 -18.65 0.04 -1.10
N SER A 107 -18.06 -1.16 -1.11
CA SER A 107 -18.29 -2.14 -0.05
C SER A 107 -17.83 -1.61 1.32
N LYS A 108 -18.57 -1.96 2.39
CA LYS A 108 -18.20 -1.58 3.76
C LYS A 108 -16.82 -2.12 4.15
N GLN A 109 -16.44 -3.29 3.65
CA GLN A 109 -15.12 -3.88 3.85
C GLN A 109 -14.02 -2.98 3.28
N PHE A 110 -14.17 -2.55 2.01
CA PHE A 110 -13.18 -1.69 1.38
C PHE A 110 -13.04 -0.35 2.10
N GLN A 111 -14.17 0.25 2.51
CA GLN A 111 -14.17 1.48 3.30
C GLN A 111 -13.39 1.29 4.62
N ALA A 112 -13.66 0.20 5.34
CA ALA A 112 -13.02 -0.08 6.63
C ALA A 112 -11.51 -0.28 6.51
N GLU A 113 -11.07 -0.97 5.46
CA GLU A 113 -9.65 -1.27 5.21
C GLU A 113 -8.90 -0.06 4.65
N ASN A 114 -9.43 0.61 3.62
CA ASN A 114 -8.63 1.51 2.80
C ASN A 114 -8.77 2.99 3.17
N PHE A 115 -9.96 3.44 3.59
CA PHE A 115 -10.19 4.88 3.84
C PHE A 115 -9.33 5.40 4.98
N LYS A 116 -8.95 4.52 5.92
CA LYS A 116 -8.05 4.87 7.01
C LYS A 116 -6.59 4.52 6.70
N TYR A 117 -6.33 3.57 5.82
CA TYR A 117 -4.96 3.12 5.54
C TYR A 117 -4.14 4.21 4.86
N VAL A 118 -4.65 4.83 3.80
CA VAL A 118 -3.90 5.86 3.05
C VAL A 118 -3.60 7.10 3.90
N PRO A 119 -4.55 7.70 4.65
CA PRO A 119 -4.24 8.80 5.56
C PRO A 119 -3.25 8.43 6.67
N LYS A 120 -3.36 7.21 7.23
CA LYS A 120 -2.40 6.73 8.25
C LYS A 120 -1.00 6.56 7.68
N PHE A 121 -0.88 6.10 6.44
CA PHE A 121 0.41 5.98 5.76
C PHE A 121 1.07 7.37 5.64
N PHE A 122 0.34 8.36 5.16
CA PHE A 122 0.87 9.73 5.06
C PHE A 122 1.20 10.32 6.43
N ALA A 123 0.37 10.10 7.45
CA ALA A 123 0.66 10.54 8.81
C ALA A 123 1.96 9.90 9.34
N ALA A 124 2.15 8.59 9.16
CA ALA A 124 3.36 7.90 9.55
C ALA A 124 4.59 8.41 8.80
N ALA A 125 4.49 8.70 7.50
CA ALA A 125 5.56 9.29 6.73
C ALA A 125 5.91 10.71 7.20
N ILE A 126 4.91 11.58 7.42
CA ILE A 126 5.12 12.96 7.89
C ILE A 126 5.75 12.98 9.28
N ILE A 127 5.22 12.19 10.21
CA ILE A 127 5.77 12.08 11.58
C ILE A 127 7.16 11.46 11.54
N GLY A 128 7.36 10.41 10.73
CA GLY A 128 8.65 9.73 10.62
C GLY A 128 9.75 10.61 10.02
N GLU A 129 9.41 11.52 9.12
CA GLU A 129 10.37 12.49 8.57
C GLU A 129 10.61 13.68 9.50
N ASN A 130 9.68 14.00 10.40
CA ASN A 130 9.79 15.17 11.30
C ASN A 130 9.48 14.81 12.77
N PRO A 131 10.12 13.77 13.36
CA PRO A 131 9.66 13.22 14.64
C PRO A 131 9.69 14.23 15.79
N GLN A 132 10.69 15.13 15.82
CA GLN A 132 10.84 16.16 16.85
C GLN A 132 9.69 17.18 16.85
N ASP A 133 9.13 17.52 15.69
CA ASP A 133 8.00 18.45 15.57
C ASP A 133 6.73 17.89 16.25
N PHE A 134 6.69 16.57 16.44
CA PHE A 134 5.62 15.84 17.15
C PHE A 134 6.04 15.39 18.56
N GLY A 135 7.16 15.89 19.09
CA GLY A 135 7.64 15.57 20.44
C GLY A 135 8.22 14.17 20.60
N LEU A 136 8.64 13.51 19.51
CA LEU A 136 9.26 12.19 19.55
C LEU A 136 10.79 12.30 19.55
N ASP A 137 11.43 11.57 20.45
CA ASP A 137 12.89 11.41 20.50
C ASP A 137 13.36 10.28 19.56
N LEU A 138 13.27 10.54 18.25
CA LEU A 138 13.67 9.63 17.19
C LEU A 138 14.44 10.40 16.11
N LYS A 139 15.30 9.73 15.35
CA LYS A 139 15.90 10.34 14.15
C LYS A 139 14.89 10.32 13.00
N PRO A 140 14.90 11.33 12.09
CA PRO A 140 14.17 11.27 10.84
C PRO A 140 14.40 9.96 10.08
N LEU A 141 13.37 9.42 9.44
CA LEU A 141 13.43 8.18 8.68
C LEU A 141 14.35 8.29 7.46
N SER A 142 14.31 9.41 6.74
CA SER A 142 15.23 9.62 5.62
C SER A 142 16.61 10.00 6.14
N THR A 143 17.63 9.41 5.51
CA THR A 143 19.02 9.87 5.61
C THR A 143 19.31 11.03 4.64
N TYR A 144 18.29 11.48 3.89
CA TYR A 144 18.40 12.56 2.94
C TYR A 144 18.53 13.89 3.69
N THR A 145 19.77 14.20 4.06
CA THR A 145 20.15 15.53 4.54
C THR A 145 20.12 16.45 3.32
N ARG A 146 19.31 17.51 3.39
CA ARG A 146 19.27 18.57 2.38
C ARG A 146 20.61 19.29 2.28
#